data_AF-A0A4R5ML05-F1
#
_entry.id   AF-A0A4R5ML05-F1
#
_cell.length_a   1.000
_cell.length_b   1.000
_cell.length_c   1.000
_cell.angle_alpha   90.00
_cell.angle_beta   90.00
_cell.angle_gamma   90.00
#
_symmetry.space_group_name_H-M   'P 1'
#
loop_
_entity.id
_entity.type
_entity.pdbx_description
1 polymer ?
#
loop_
_entity_poly.entity_id
_entity_poly.type
_entity_poly.pdbx_seq_one_letter_code
_entity_poly.pdbx_strand_id
1 'polypeptide(L)'
;MKKLNEGDNPKQIAEKVSEKYLRKGFKLDFSLESLENEIDKILKNEIPKGRIETGKLVAELTAYLGETICRIFGARWIGIYYASNSGMNFYSCKIEKNDFEFSPSHFFSYYLSNGKEREGSFKDYLYVRDNSEGVLRDFLGGGLIIKIKSAE
;
A
#
# COMPACT_ATOMS: atom_id res chain seq x y z
N MET A 1 -1.13 8.39 33.11
CA MET A 1 -1.64 8.36 31.71
C MET A 1 -0.47 8.05 30.78
N LYS A 2 -0.50 6.92 30.06
CA LYS A 2 0.46 6.67 28.98
C LYS A 2 0.18 7.69 27.87
N LYS A 3 1.18 8.49 27.48
CA LYS A 3 1.08 9.31 26.27
C LYS A 3 0.72 8.38 25.11
N LEU A 4 -0.38 8.67 24.41
CA LEU A 4 -0.62 8.09 23.09
C LEU A 4 0.56 8.53 22.23
N ASN A 5 1.34 7.58 21.72
CA ASN A 5 2.45 7.90 20.82
C ASN A 5 1.87 8.61 19.59
N GLU A 6 2.41 9.80 19.28
CA GLU A 6 2.19 10.45 17.99
C GLU A 6 2.56 9.44 16.88
N GLY A 7 1.69 9.29 15.89
CA GLY A 7 1.92 8.37 14.78
C GLY A 7 3.16 8.74 13.97
N ASP A 8 3.69 7.78 13.23
CA ASP A 8 4.77 8.01 12.28
C ASP A 8 4.25 8.82 11.07
N ASN A 9 5.11 9.60 10.43
CA ASN A 9 4.74 10.34 9.22
C ASN A 9 4.88 9.45 7.97
N PRO A 10 3.77 9.04 7.31
CA PRO A 10 3.83 8.09 6.19
C PRO A 10 4.60 8.65 4.98
N LYS A 11 4.60 9.97 4.75
CA LYS A 11 5.38 10.60 3.68
C LYS A 11 6.88 10.40 3.89
N GLN A 12 7.38 10.69 5.09
CA GLN A 12 8.80 10.51 5.43
C GLN A 12 9.22 9.03 5.37
N ILE A 13 8.31 8.12 5.74
CA ILE A 13 8.56 6.69 5.63
C ILE A 13 8.62 6.26 4.17
N ALA A 14 7.70 6.74 3.32
CA ALA A 14 7.71 6.45 1.89
C ALA A 14 9.02 6.90 1.21
N GLU A 15 9.56 8.06 1.59
CA GLU A 15 10.86 8.55 1.12
C GLU A 15 12.01 7.63 1.54
N LYS A 16 12.05 7.23 2.81
CA LYS A 16 13.05 6.25 3.30
C LYS A 16 12.94 4.90 2.59
N VAL A 17 11.71 4.46 2.28
CA VAL A 17 11.45 3.23 1.54
C VAL A 17 11.97 3.34 0.10
N SER A 18 11.67 4.44 -0.59
CA SER A 18 12.20 4.73 -1.92
C SER A 18 13.73 4.64 -1.94
N GLU A 19 14.41 5.33 -1.01
CA GLU A 19 15.87 5.27 -0.90
C GLU A 19 16.40 3.86 -0.59
N LYS A 20 15.75 3.13 0.32
CA LYS A 20 16.12 1.76 0.68
C LYS A 20 16.10 0.84 -0.53
N TYR A 21 15.03 0.88 -1.33
CA TYR A 21 14.86 0.02 -2.49
C TYR A 21 15.68 0.48 -3.69
N LEU A 22 15.96 1.78 -3.82
CA LEU A 22 16.91 2.30 -4.80
C LEU A 22 18.31 1.69 -4.60
N ARG A 23 18.79 1.61 -3.35
CA ARG A 23 20.08 0.96 -3.02
C ARG A 23 20.11 -0.53 -3.33
N LYS A 24 18.95 -1.16 -3.49
CA LYS A 24 18.78 -2.57 -3.89
C LYS A 24 18.58 -2.75 -5.40
N GLY A 25 18.59 -1.66 -6.19
CA GLY A 25 18.44 -1.70 -7.64
C GLY A 25 16.99 -1.59 -8.15
N PHE A 26 16.02 -1.30 -7.29
CA PHE A 26 14.64 -1.06 -7.70
C PHE A 26 14.40 0.43 -7.97
N LYS A 27 13.52 0.75 -8.92
CA LYS A 27 13.20 2.14 -9.30
C LYS A 27 11.91 2.63 -8.65
N LEU A 28 11.96 2.98 -7.36
CA LEU A 28 10.82 3.50 -6.63
C LEU A 28 10.74 5.04 -6.66
N ASP A 29 10.35 5.62 -7.79
CA ASP A 29 10.39 7.08 -8.05
C ASP A 29 9.05 7.84 -7.84
N PHE A 30 8.04 7.19 -7.27
CA PHE A 30 6.70 7.75 -7.02
C PHE A 30 5.91 8.02 -8.32
N SER A 31 6.21 7.29 -9.38
CA SER A 31 5.41 7.25 -10.61
C SER A 31 4.46 6.05 -10.62
N LEU A 32 3.41 6.10 -11.45
CA LEU A 32 2.61 4.90 -11.75
C LEU A 32 3.47 3.77 -12.32
N GLU A 33 4.44 4.11 -13.17
CA GLU A 33 5.35 3.14 -13.77
C GLU A 33 6.15 2.36 -12.70
N SER A 34 6.63 3.05 -11.66
CA SER A 34 7.30 2.38 -10.54
C SER A 34 6.38 1.43 -9.77
N LEU A 35 5.12 1.82 -9.55
CA LEU A 35 4.14 0.95 -8.92
C LEU A 35 3.86 -0.30 -9.77
N GLU A 36 3.63 -0.11 -11.07
CA GLU A 36 3.31 -1.20 -12.00
C GLU A 36 4.43 -2.23 -12.13
N ASN A 37 5.68 -1.77 -12.11
CA ASN A 37 6.82 -2.61 -12.49
C ASN A 37 7.63 -3.12 -11.30
N GLU A 38 7.69 -2.38 -10.18
CA GLU A 38 8.62 -2.69 -9.10
C GLU A 38 7.98 -3.44 -7.94
N ILE A 39 6.69 -3.19 -7.65
CA ILE A 39 6.00 -3.80 -6.49
C ILE A 39 5.99 -5.33 -6.58
N ASP A 40 5.63 -5.88 -7.73
CA ASP A 40 5.66 -7.34 -7.97
C ASP A 40 7.06 -7.92 -7.81
N LYS A 41 8.11 -7.19 -8.24
CA LYS A 41 9.49 -7.63 -8.11
C LYS A 41 9.92 -7.65 -6.64
N ILE A 42 9.54 -6.63 -5.86
CA ILE A 42 9.80 -6.57 -4.42
C ILE A 42 9.07 -7.73 -3.73
N LEU A 43 7.78 -7.90 -4.00
CA LEU A 43 6.97 -8.98 -3.45
C LEU A 43 7.43 -10.38 -3.88
N LYS A 44 8.25 -10.51 -4.93
CA LYS A 44 8.83 -11.81 -5.30
C LYS A 44 10.18 -12.07 -4.62
N ASN A 45 11.00 -11.04 -4.47
CA ASN A 45 12.40 -11.19 -4.07
C ASN A 45 12.68 -10.86 -2.61
N GLU A 46 11.79 -10.12 -1.94
CA GLU A 46 12.04 -9.51 -0.63
C GLU A 46 11.05 -9.96 0.44
N ILE A 47 10.30 -11.05 0.21
CA ILE A 47 9.41 -11.63 1.23
C ILE A 47 10.26 -12.14 2.39
N PRO A 48 10.12 -11.56 3.60
CA PRO A 48 10.90 -11.99 4.73
C PRO A 48 10.29 -13.25 5.37
N LYS A 49 11.12 -13.96 6.15
CA LYS A 49 10.65 -15.04 7.02
C LYS A 49 10.19 -14.44 8.34
N GLY A 50 8.97 -14.75 8.77
CA GLY A 50 8.44 -14.34 10.08
C GLY A 50 7.38 -13.24 10.01
N ARG A 51 6.48 -13.25 11.00
CA ARG A 51 5.31 -12.37 11.03
C ARG A 51 5.67 -10.90 11.24
N ILE A 52 6.69 -10.61 12.04
CA ILE A 52 7.10 -9.24 12.38
C ILE A 52 7.69 -8.56 11.15
N GLU A 53 8.58 -9.24 10.46
CA GLU A 53 9.27 -8.78 9.27
C GLU A 53 8.28 -8.62 8.11
N THR A 54 7.33 -9.56 7.98
CA THR A 54 6.23 -9.44 7.02
C THR A 54 5.41 -8.18 7.29
N GLY A 55 5.09 -7.91 8.57
CA GLY A 55 4.42 -6.67 8.96
C GLY A 55 5.20 -5.41 8.61
N LYS A 56 6.54 -5.43 8.75
CA LYS A 56 7.40 -4.32 8.33
C LYS A 56 7.37 -4.11 6.82
N LEU A 57 7.45 -5.18 6.03
CA LEU A 57 7.34 -5.08 4.56
C LEU A 57 5.99 -4.48 4.16
N VAL A 58 4.89 -4.95 4.75
CA VAL A 58 3.55 -4.40 4.48
C VAL A 58 3.50 -2.92 4.83
N ALA A 59 4.00 -2.51 5.99
CA ALA A 59 4.04 -1.10 6.38
C ALA A 59 4.82 -0.26 5.37
N GLU A 60 6.04 -0.68 5.01
CA GLU A 60 6.89 0.01 4.03
C GLU A 60 6.17 0.20 2.68
N LEU A 61 5.60 -0.87 2.14
CA LEU A 61 4.89 -0.83 0.86
C LEU A 61 3.58 -0.02 0.94
N THR A 62 2.90 -0.05 2.09
CA THR A 62 1.71 0.77 2.37
C THR A 62 2.05 2.25 2.29
N ALA A 63 3.11 2.69 2.97
CA ALA A 63 3.56 4.07 2.95
C ALA A 63 3.94 4.49 1.52
N TYR A 64 4.71 3.66 0.83
CA TYR A 64 5.15 3.95 -0.54
C TYR A 64 3.98 4.07 -1.53
N LEU A 65 3.05 3.11 -1.52
CA LEU A 65 1.86 3.13 -2.35
C LEU A 65 1.00 4.37 -2.05
N GLY A 66 0.61 4.57 -0.79
CA GLY A 66 -0.28 5.66 -0.44
C GLY A 66 0.30 7.03 -0.77
N GLU A 67 1.60 7.25 -0.51
CA GLU A 67 2.25 8.52 -0.83
C GLU A 67 2.35 8.74 -2.34
N THR A 68 2.60 7.67 -3.11
CA THR A 68 2.59 7.74 -4.57
C THR A 68 1.22 8.17 -5.10
N ILE A 69 0.14 7.60 -4.56
CA ILE A 69 -1.23 7.99 -4.94
C ILE A 69 -1.53 9.44 -4.53
N CYS A 70 -1.14 9.85 -3.31
CA CYS A 70 -1.29 11.24 -2.86
C CYS A 70 -0.61 12.23 -3.80
N ARG A 71 0.61 11.92 -4.26
CA ARG A 71 1.36 12.79 -5.20
C ARG A 71 0.73 12.88 -6.58
N ILE A 72 0.26 11.75 -7.11
CA ILE A 72 -0.24 11.66 -8.50
C ILE A 72 -1.66 12.22 -8.62
N PHE A 73 -2.52 11.93 -7.65
CA PHE A 73 -3.96 12.21 -7.74
C PHE A 73 -4.43 13.30 -6.77
N GLY A 74 -3.52 13.94 -6.03
CA GLY A 74 -3.87 14.96 -5.04
C GLY A 74 -4.71 14.42 -3.89
N ALA A 75 -4.58 13.13 -3.56
CA ALA A 75 -5.20 12.53 -2.39
C ALA A 75 -4.49 12.98 -1.09
N ARG A 76 -5.12 12.74 0.06
CA ARG A 76 -4.54 13.04 1.37
C ARG A 76 -4.54 11.82 2.28
N TRP A 77 -3.54 11.73 3.14
CA TRP A 77 -3.52 10.74 4.21
C TRP A 77 -4.57 11.07 5.30
N ILE A 78 -5.26 10.04 5.77
CA ILE A 78 -6.16 10.10 6.93
C ILE A 78 -5.87 8.95 7.90
N GLY A 79 -6.26 9.13 9.17
CA GLY A 79 -5.99 8.17 10.24
C GLY A 79 -4.56 8.25 10.78
N ILE A 80 -4.12 7.19 11.47
CA ILE A 80 -2.81 7.14 12.13
C ILE A 80 -1.97 6.03 11.53
N TYR A 81 -0.75 6.38 11.12
CA TYR A 81 0.23 5.46 10.58
C TYR A 81 1.25 5.05 11.66
N TYR A 82 1.57 3.76 11.75
CA TYR A 82 2.57 3.23 12.67
C TYR A 82 3.50 2.27 11.93
N ALA A 83 4.77 2.65 11.76
CA ALA A 83 5.77 1.88 11.04
C ALA A 83 6.31 0.68 11.83
N SER A 84 6.34 0.79 13.17
CA SER A 84 7.14 -0.09 14.04
C SER A 84 6.34 -0.85 15.11
N ASN A 85 5.03 -0.65 15.21
CA ASN A 85 4.24 -1.34 16.22
C ASN A 85 3.98 -2.80 15.81
N SER A 86 4.45 -3.72 16.66
CA SER A 86 4.33 -5.18 16.57
C SER A 86 2.89 -5.72 16.53
N GLY A 87 1.89 -4.84 16.59
CA GLY A 87 0.48 -5.14 16.36
C GLY A 87 -0.11 -4.19 15.33
N MET A 88 -0.08 -4.59 14.05
CA MET A 88 -1.10 -4.37 13.01
C MET A 88 -1.71 -2.96 12.79
N ASN A 89 -1.29 -1.88 13.44
CA ASN A 89 -2.03 -0.61 13.40
C ASN A 89 -1.77 0.25 12.16
N PHE A 90 -1.07 -0.22 11.13
CA PHE A 90 -1.07 0.45 9.82
C PHE A 90 -2.42 0.28 9.07
N TYR A 91 -3.30 -0.64 9.51
CA TYR A 91 -4.65 -0.78 8.95
C TYR A 91 -5.56 0.42 9.25
N SER A 92 -5.23 1.25 10.25
CA SER A 92 -5.98 2.47 10.54
C SER A 92 -5.60 3.66 9.66
N CYS A 93 -4.58 3.52 8.82
CA CYS A 93 -4.15 4.57 7.91
C CYS A 93 -4.73 4.34 6.52
N LYS A 94 -5.38 5.37 5.98
CA LYS A 94 -6.00 5.37 4.66
C LYS A 94 -5.55 6.59 3.86
N ILE A 95 -5.82 6.56 2.57
CA ILE A 95 -5.81 7.75 1.73
C ILE A 95 -7.24 8.10 1.36
N GLU A 96 -7.52 9.39 1.19
CA GLU A 96 -8.83 9.92 0.85
C GLU A 96 -8.73 10.89 -0.34
N LYS A 97 -9.66 10.77 -1.27
CA LYS A 97 -9.89 11.72 -2.37
C LYS A 97 -11.39 11.89 -2.58
N ASN A 98 -11.94 13.09 -2.37
CA ASN A 98 -13.36 13.40 -2.63
C ASN A 98 -14.32 12.33 -2.06
N ASP A 99 -14.23 12.07 -0.75
CA ASP A 99 -15.01 11.05 -0.01
C ASP A 99 -14.75 9.58 -0.39
N PHE A 100 -13.93 9.31 -1.41
CA PHE A 100 -13.41 7.98 -1.67
C PHE A 100 -12.23 7.68 -0.74
N GLU A 101 -12.43 6.72 0.17
CA GLU A 101 -11.39 6.21 1.06
C GLU A 101 -10.79 4.89 0.57
N PHE A 102 -9.49 4.75 0.75
CA PHE A 102 -8.75 3.56 0.36
C PHE A 102 -7.67 3.21 1.38
N SER A 103 -7.53 1.92 1.70
CA SER A 103 -6.48 1.40 2.59
C SER A 103 -5.36 0.74 1.78
N PRO A 104 -4.18 1.37 1.60
CA PRO A 104 -3.10 0.82 0.78
C PRO A 104 -2.56 -0.53 1.28
N SER A 105 -2.72 -0.81 2.57
CA SER A 105 -2.26 -2.04 3.20
C SER A 105 -3.03 -3.30 2.78
N HIS A 106 -4.27 -3.15 2.30
CA HIS A 106 -5.11 -4.32 2.00
C HIS A 106 -4.51 -5.19 0.92
N PHE A 107 -4.05 -4.61 -0.20
CA PHE A 107 -3.43 -5.41 -1.26
C PHE A 107 -2.28 -6.25 -0.72
N PHE A 108 -1.35 -5.63 -0.01
CA PHE A 108 -0.14 -6.32 0.47
C PHE A 108 -0.48 -7.43 1.47
N SER A 109 -1.41 -7.18 2.39
CA SER A 109 -1.84 -8.19 3.36
C SER A 109 -2.52 -9.38 2.70
N TYR A 110 -3.36 -9.15 1.68
CA TYR A 110 -4.02 -10.22 0.94
C TYR A 110 -3.06 -10.98 0.04
N TYR A 111 -2.22 -10.28 -0.71
CA TYR A 111 -1.16 -10.88 -1.53
C TYR A 111 -0.26 -11.81 -0.70
N LEU A 112 0.16 -11.38 0.49
CA LEU A 112 1.03 -12.19 1.35
C LEU A 112 0.30 -13.34 2.04
N SER A 113 -1.03 -13.27 2.17
CA SER A 113 -1.84 -14.34 2.76
C SER A 113 -2.27 -15.41 1.75
N ASN A 114 -2.57 -15.00 0.51
CA ASN A 114 -3.17 -15.85 -0.52
C ASN A 114 -2.23 -16.19 -1.69
N GLY A 115 -1.13 -15.45 -1.85
CA GLY A 115 -0.17 -15.62 -2.93
C GLY A 115 -0.63 -15.01 -4.27
N LYS A 116 0.34 -14.84 -5.18
CA LYS A 116 0.16 -14.21 -6.49
C LYS A 116 -0.89 -14.90 -7.37
N GLU A 117 -0.97 -16.23 -7.31
CA GLU A 117 -1.87 -17.02 -8.16
C GLU A 117 -3.35 -16.70 -7.93
N ARG A 118 -3.71 -16.19 -6.74
CA ARG A 118 -5.08 -15.83 -6.38
C ARG A 118 -5.38 -14.34 -6.53
N GLU A 119 -4.39 -13.48 -6.29
CA GLU A 119 -4.59 -12.03 -6.21
C GLU A 119 -4.20 -11.29 -7.51
N GLY A 120 -3.49 -11.94 -8.44
CA GLY A 120 -2.99 -11.30 -9.67
C GLY A 120 -1.73 -10.45 -9.45
N SER A 121 -1.35 -9.66 -10.46
CA SER A 121 -0.24 -8.70 -10.34
C SER A 121 -0.68 -7.40 -9.65
N PHE A 122 0.28 -6.65 -9.10
CA PHE A 122 -0.02 -5.32 -8.58
C PHE A 122 -0.58 -4.39 -9.66
N LYS A 123 -0.14 -4.56 -10.91
CA LYS A 123 -0.70 -3.85 -12.05
C LYS A 123 -2.18 -4.18 -12.26
N ASP A 124 -2.57 -5.45 -12.15
CA ASP A 124 -3.98 -5.84 -12.23
C ASP A 124 -4.77 -5.17 -11.10
N TYR A 125 -4.24 -5.14 -9.89
CA TYR A 125 -4.88 -4.43 -8.79
C TYR A 125 -5.09 -2.93 -9.05
N LEU A 126 -4.16 -2.26 -9.72
CA LEU A 126 -4.28 -0.85 -10.06
C LEU A 126 -5.40 -0.58 -11.10
N TYR A 127 -5.59 -1.49 -12.07
CA TYR A 127 -6.40 -1.22 -13.27
C TYR A 127 -7.59 -2.14 -13.46
N VAL A 128 -7.45 -3.42 -13.16
CA VAL A 128 -8.48 -4.44 -13.36
C VAL A 128 -9.41 -4.43 -12.17
N ARG A 129 -10.68 -4.14 -12.43
CA ARG A 129 -11.74 -4.24 -11.42
C ARG A 129 -12.04 -5.71 -11.18
N ASP A 130 -11.94 -6.16 -9.93
CA ASP A 130 -12.51 -7.46 -9.58
C ASP A 130 -14.03 -7.32 -9.62
N ASN A 131 -14.66 -8.10 -10.50
CA ASN A 131 -16.11 -8.15 -10.68
C ASN A 131 -16.73 -9.31 -9.89
N SER A 132 -15.96 -9.98 -9.02
CA SER A 132 -16.48 -11.04 -8.15
C SER A 132 -17.53 -10.51 -7.17
N GLU A 133 -18.56 -11.33 -6.91
CA GLU A 133 -19.63 -11.01 -5.96
C GLU A 133 -19.21 -11.35 -4.52
N GLY A 134 -19.45 -10.43 -3.56
CA GLY A 134 -19.19 -10.66 -2.13
C GLY A 134 -18.86 -9.39 -1.33
N VAL A 135 -18.78 -9.50 0.00
CA VAL A 135 -18.53 -8.38 0.95
C VAL A 135 -17.16 -7.72 0.73
N LEU A 136 -16.22 -8.42 0.08
CA LEU A 136 -14.87 -7.93 -0.20
C LEU A 136 -14.76 -7.08 -1.48
N ARG A 137 -15.84 -6.97 -2.27
CA ARG A 137 -15.89 -6.26 -3.57
C ARG A 137 -15.48 -4.79 -3.47
N ASP A 138 -15.89 -4.09 -2.42
CA ASP A 138 -15.55 -2.67 -2.23
C ASP A 138 -14.17 -2.49 -1.58
N PHE A 139 -13.70 -3.49 -0.83
CA PHE A 139 -12.46 -3.43 -0.03
C PHE A 139 -11.21 -3.92 -0.76
N LEU A 140 -11.35 -4.85 -1.71
CA LEU A 140 -10.26 -5.51 -2.44
C LEU A 140 -10.36 -5.41 -3.96
N GLY A 141 -11.48 -4.89 -4.47
CA GLY A 141 -11.92 -5.20 -5.84
C GLY A 141 -11.18 -4.51 -6.98
N GLY A 142 -9.86 -4.34 -6.86
CA GLY A 142 -8.96 -3.79 -7.86
C GLY A 142 -9.42 -2.46 -8.44
N GLY A 143 -8.91 -2.12 -9.61
CA GLY A 143 -9.25 -0.91 -10.34
C GLY A 143 -9.05 0.38 -9.54
N LEU A 144 -8.05 0.42 -8.65
CA LEU A 144 -7.78 1.56 -7.77
C LEU A 144 -7.75 2.88 -8.54
N ILE A 145 -7.03 2.92 -9.67
CA ILE A 145 -6.89 4.13 -10.48
C ILE A 145 -8.24 4.56 -11.07
N ILE A 146 -9.05 3.60 -11.52
CA ILE A 146 -10.39 3.89 -12.07
C ILE A 146 -11.30 4.46 -10.98
N LYS A 147 -11.25 3.91 -9.77
CA LYS A 147 -12.04 4.37 -8.62
C LYS A 147 -11.65 5.79 -8.20
N ILE A 148 -10.35 6.08 -8.13
CA ILE A 148 -9.85 7.43 -7.80
C ILE A 148 -10.29 8.44 -8.86
N LYS A 149 -10.14 8.12 -10.15
CA LYS A 149 -10.55 9.02 -11.25
C LYS A 149 -12.05 9.24 -11.31
N SER A 150 -12.85 8.22 -10.95
CA SER A 150 -14.31 8.36 -10.89
C SER A 150 -14.79 9.25 -9.73
N ALA A 151 -13.91 9.54 -8.77
CA ALA A 151 -14.19 10.43 -7.65
C ALA A 151 -13.79 11.89 -7.94
N GLU A 152 -13.21 12.22 -9.11
CA GLU A 152 -12.93 13.61 -9.52
C GLU A 152 -14.19 14.45 -9.73
#